data_AF-A0A7C4TWH8-F1
#
_entry.id   AF-A0A7C4TWH8-F1
#
_cell.length_a   1.000
_cell.length_b   1.000
_cell.length_c   1.000
_cell.angle_alpha   90.00
_cell.angle_beta   90.00
_cell.angle_gamma   90.00
#
_symmetry.space_group_name_H-M   'P 1'
#
loop_
_entity.id
_entity.type
_entity.pdbx_description
1 polymer ?
#
loop_
_entity_poly.entity_id
_entity_poly.type
_entity_poly.pdbx_seq_one_letter_code
_entity_poly.pdbx_strand_id
1 'polypeptide(L)' 'MEIDKRIKKVVDNIEQVIKGKTDKILLSLVPLVGSGHLIYIDIPGVGKTTLSE' A
#
# COMPACT_ATOMS: atom_id res chain seq x y z
N MET A 1 17.69 1.72 2.26
CA MET A 1 17.26 1.55 0.85
C MET A 1 16.57 2.84 0.45
N GLU A 2 17.03 3.53 -0.59
CA GLU A 2 16.38 4.76 -1.04
C GLU A 2 15.18 4.41 -1.92
N ILE A 3 14.00 4.97 -1.62
CA ILE A 3 12.76 4.72 -2.35
C ILE A 3 12.66 5.74 -3.50
N ASP A 4 12.30 5.28 -4.71
CA ASP A 4 12.05 6.17 -5.86
C ASP A 4 11.07 7.29 -5.48
N LYS A 5 11.39 8.54 -5.85
CA LYS A 5 10.59 9.72 -5.48
C LYS A 5 9.12 9.62 -5.90
N ARG A 6 8.80 8.91 -6.99
CA ARG A 6 7.43 8.68 -7.44
C ARG A 6 6.69 7.71 -6.53
N ILE A 7 7.33 6.60 -6.17
CA ILE A 7 6.78 5.64 -5.21
C ILE A 7 6.54 6.34 -3.87
N LYS A 8 7.50 7.14 -3.41
CA LYS A 8 7.36 7.92 -2.17
C LYS A 8 6.13 8.83 -2.20
N LYS A 9 5.90 9.57 -3.29
CA LYS A 9 4.68 10.40 -3.43
C LYS A 9 3.39 9.59 -3.34
N VAL A 10 3.35 8.39 -3.92
CA VAL A 10 2.17 7.51 -3.84
C VAL A 10 1.96 7.04 -2.41
N VAL A 11 3.02 6.58 -1.73
CA VAL A 11 2.97 6.14 -0.33
C VAL A 11 2.50 7.28 0.57
N ASP A 12 3.10 8.47 0.45
CA ASP A 12 2.74 9.65 1.26
C ASP A 12 1.25 10.04 1.07
N ASN A 13 0.72 9.89 -0.14
CA ASN A 13 -0.70 10.13 -0.43
C ASN A 13 -1.61 9.08 0.24
N ILE A 14 -1.27 7.79 0.12
CA ILE A 14 -2.05 6.71 0.76
C ILE A 14 -2.03 6.84 2.28
N GLU A 15 -0.90 7.26 2.87
CA GLU A 15 -0.77 7.51 4.30
C GLU A 15 -1.63 8.66 4.82
N GLN A 16 -2.20 9.50 3.96
CA GLN A 16 -3.21 10.46 4.39
C GLN A 16 -4.45 9.78 4.96
N VAL A 17 -4.81 8.61 4.42
CA VAL A 17 -5.99 7.83 4.79
C VAL A 17 -5.63 6.61 5.64
N ILE A 18 -4.53 5.92 5.33
CA ILE A 18 -4.10 4.68 6.00
C ILE A 18 -2.84 4.93 6.81
N LYS A 19 -3.02 5.31 8.07
CA LYS A 19 -1.94 5.72 8.98
C LYS A 19 -1.10 4.53 9.46
N GLY A 20 0.22 4.71 9.50
CA GLY A 20 1.16 3.81 10.19
C GLY A 20 1.33 2.44 9.54
N LYS A 21 1.04 2.31 8.24
CA LYS A 21 1.14 1.03 7.50
C LYS A 21 2.06 1.10 6.29
N THR A 22 3.08 1.94 6.34
CA THR A 22 4.04 2.18 5.25
C THR A 22 4.52 0.90 4.57
N ASP A 23 4.95 -0.09 5.36
CA ASP A 23 5.47 -1.37 4.83
C ASP A 23 4.40 -2.16 4.07
N LYS A 24 3.16 -2.18 4.57
CA LYS A 24 2.03 -2.86 3.91
C LYS A 24 1.61 -2.14 2.64
N ILE A 25 1.67 -0.80 2.63
CA ILE A 25 1.43 0.02 1.44
C ILE A 25 2.52 -0.25 0.39
N LEU A 26 3.79 -0.31 0.78
CA LEU A 26 4.87 -0.64 -0.16
C LEU A 26 4.71 -2.03 -0.76
N LEU A 27 4.40 -3.04 0.06
CA LEU A 27 4.16 -4.41 -0.41
C LEU A 27 2.96 -4.52 -1.34
N SER A 28 1.89 -3.72 -1.13
CA SER A 28 0.74 -3.73 -2.02
C SER A 28 1.04 -3.10 -3.39
N LEU A 29 2.04 -2.22 -3.48
CA LEU A 29 2.47 -1.63 -4.75
C LEU A 29 3.30 -2.60 -5.60
N VAL A 30 4.02 -3.55 -4.99
CA VAL A 30 4.90 -4.52 -5.70
C VAL A 30 4.16 -5.25 -6.85
N PRO A 31 3.00 -5.89 -6.63
CA PRO A 31 2.30 -6.58 -7.71
C PRO A 31 1.79 -5.64 -8.81
N LEU A 32 1.54 -4.35 -8.52
CA LEU A 32 1.13 -3.37 -9.53
C LEU A 32 2.25 -3.05 -10.53
N VAL A 33 3.50 -2.96 -10.07
CA VAL A 33 4.67 -2.72 -10.93
C VAL A 33 5.27 -4.01 -11.50
N GLY A 34 5.12 -5.13 -10.80
CA GLY A 34 5.68 -6.43 -11.18
C GLY A 34 4.72 -7.35 -11.94
N SER A 35 3.52 -6.89 -12.31
CA SER A 35 2.46 -7.71 -12.91
C SER A 35 2.13 -8.97 -12.08
N GLY A 36 2.19 -8.84 -10.75
CA GLY A 36 1.87 -9.91 -9.81
C GLY A 36 0.43 -9.82 -9.31
N HIS A 37 0.06 -10.72 -8.39
CA HIS A 37 -1.24 -10.71 -7.74
C HIS A 37 -1.10 -10.32 -6.27
N LEU A 38 -2.05 -9.53 -5.77
CA LEU A 38 -2.17 -9.18 -4.36
C LEU A 38 -3.44 -9.81 -3.80
N ILE A 39 -3.32 -10.47 -2.65
CA ILE A 39 -4.47 -10.99 -1.91
C ILE A 39 -4.52 -10.29 -0.55
N TYR A 40 -5.60 -9.57 -0.28
CA TYR A 40 -5.89 -9.04 1.05
C TYR A 40 -6.69 -10.07 1.85
N ILE A 41 -6.03 -10.73 2.81
CA ILE A 41 -6.68 -11.67 3.74
C ILE A 41 -7.18 -10.89 4.96
N ASP A 42 -8.46 -10.97 5.28
CA ASP A 42 -9.12 -10.02 6.19
C ASP A 42 -9.02 -10.37 7.70
N ILE A 43 -8.90 -9.33 8.52
CA ILE A 43 -9.21 -9.28 9.96
C ILE A 43 -9.94 -7.93 10.13
N PRO A 44 -11.17 -7.90 10.67
CA PRO A 44 -12.01 -6.71 10.61
C PRO A 44 -11.38 -5.47 11.24
N GLY A 45 -11.58 -4.30 10.63
CA GLY A 45 -11.22 -3.00 11.21
C GLY A 45 -9.80 -2.48 10.90
N VAL A 46 -9.05 -3.12 10.00
CA VAL A 46 -7.66 -2.72 9.70
C VAL A 46 -7.48 -1.95 8.37
N GLY A 47 -8.56 -1.40 7.81
CA GLY A 47 -8.50 -0.48 6.67
C GLY A 47 -8.16 -1.11 5.31
N LYS A 48 -8.46 -2.41 5.12
CA LYS A 48 -8.24 -3.10 3.83
C LYS A 48 -9.19 -2.61 2.74
N THR A 49 -10.47 -2.39 3.08
CA THR A 49 -11.48 -1.86 2.15
C THR A 49 -11.06 -0.51 1.60
N THR A 50 -10.68 0.41 2.49
CA THR A 50 -10.17 1.74 2.14
C THR A 50 -8.88 1.74 1.31
N LEU A 51 -8.12 0.63 1.32
CA LEU A 51 -6.90 0.49 0.51
C LEU A 51 -7.17 -0.12 -0.87
N SER A 52 -8.30 -0.81 -1.02
CA SER A 52 -8.64 -1.57 -2.23
C SER A 52 -9.59 -0.81 -3.14
N GLU A 53 -10.47 0.02 -2.56
CA GLU A 53 -11.34 0.99 -3.26
C GLU A 53 -10.59 2.28 -3.58
#